data_AF-A0A7J2SSF4-F1
#
_entry.id   AF-A0A7J2SSF4-F1
#
_cell.length_a   1.000
_cell.length_b   1.000
_cell.length_c   1.000
_cell.angle_alpha   90.00
_cell.angle_beta   90.00
_cell.angle_gamma   90.00
#
_symmetry.space_group_name_H-M   'P 1'
#
loop_
_entity.id
_entity.type
_entity.pdbx_description
1 polymer ?
#
loop_
_entity_poly.entity_id
_entity_poly.type
_entity_poly.pdbx_seq_one_letter_code
_entity_poly.pdbx_strand_id
1 'polypeptide(L)'
;IPIIKQLLKEGATVKAYDPKAMKNFKKLFSEVEYCSSAEEVLDGDAVLILTKWDEFRKLDYSGKIVIDGRRLEEAKNARVYEGVCW
;
A
#
# COMPACT_ATOMS: atom_id res chain seq x y z
N ILE A 1 -11.07 -0.05 -1.87
CA ILE A 1 -11.87 -0.35 -3.08
C ILE A 1 -11.76 0.76 -4.13
N PRO A 2 -12.23 2.02 -3.91
CA PRO A 2 -12.21 3.04 -4.97
C PRO A 2 -10.79 3.38 -5.45
N ILE A 3 -9.81 3.39 -4.54
CA ILE A 3 -8.40 3.69 -4.85
C ILE A 3 -7.81 2.66 -5.83
N ILE A 4 -7.89 1.37 -5.48
CA ILE A 4 -7.43 0.27 -6.34
C ILE A 4 -8.10 0.32 -7.72
N LYS A 5 -9.43 0.54 -7.75
CA LYS A 5 -10.19 0.64 -9.01
C LYS A 5 -9.68 1.78 -9.90
N GLN A 6 -9.38 2.94 -9.31
CA GLN A 6 -8.86 4.07 -10.08
C GLN A 6 -7.44 3.81 -10.56
N LEU A 7 -6.55 3.27 -9.72
CA LEU A 7 -5.18 2.94 -10.11
C LEU A 7 -5.14 1.96 -11.29
N LEU A 8 -5.94 0.89 -11.23
CA LEU A 8 -6.05 -0.07 -12.34
C LEU A 8 -6.59 0.60 -13.61
N LYS A 9 -7.59 1.48 -13.49
CA LYS A 9 -8.15 2.24 -14.62
C LYS A 9 -7.11 3.14 -15.29
N GLU A 10 -6.20 3.74 -14.51
CA GLU A 10 -5.09 4.56 -15.01
C GLU A 10 -3.91 3.70 -15.53
N GLY A 11 -4.02 2.37 -15.54
CA GLY A 11 -3.02 1.46 -16.07
C GLY A 11 -1.89 1.10 -15.11
N ALA A 12 -2.03 1.38 -13.82
CA ALA A 12 -1.02 1.01 -12.82
C ALA A 12 -1.04 -0.51 -12.55
N THR A 13 0.15 -1.10 -12.40
CA THR A 13 0.30 -2.43 -11.81
C THR A 13 0.19 -2.31 -10.29
N VAL A 14 -0.77 -3.01 -9.70
CA VAL A 14 -1.07 -2.90 -8.27
C VAL A 14 -0.63 -4.15 -7.54
N LYS A 15 0.33 -3.99 -6.64
CA LYS A 15 0.65 -4.95 -5.57
C LYS A 15 -0.15 -4.58 -4.32
N ALA A 16 -0.79 -5.55 -3.69
CA ALA A 16 -1.57 -5.33 -2.47
C ALA A 16 -1.29 -6.41 -1.42
N TYR A 17 -1.29 -5.96 -0.17
CA TYR A 17 -1.22 -6.82 1.01
C TYR A 17 -2.21 -6.34 2.07
N ASP A 18 -2.92 -7.28 2.68
CA ASP A 18 -3.70 -7.05 3.90
C ASP A 18 -3.79 -8.36 4.71
N PRO A 19 -3.43 -8.40 6.00
CA PRO A 19 -3.39 -9.64 6.78
C PRO A 19 -4.77 -10.31 6.94
N LYS A 20 -5.89 -9.60 6.70
CA LYS A 20 -7.24 -10.12 6.93
C LYS A 20 -8.16 -10.09 5.72
N ALA A 21 -7.96 -9.18 4.77
CA ALA A 21 -8.93 -8.88 3.72
C ALA A 21 -8.62 -9.51 2.36
N MET A 22 -7.44 -10.13 2.19
CA MET A 22 -6.94 -10.58 0.87
C MET A 22 -7.89 -11.55 0.16
N LYS A 23 -8.47 -12.52 0.87
CA LYS A 23 -9.41 -13.48 0.29
C LYS A 23 -10.67 -12.80 -0.27
N ASN A 24 -11.15 -11.74 0.37
CA ASN A 24 -12.32 -11.00 -0.09
C ASN A 24 -11.96 -10.03 -1.22
N PHE A 25 -10.81 -9.36 -1.13
CA PHE A 25 -10.32 -8.48 -2.19
C PHE A 25 -10.07 -9.23 -3.50
N LYS A 26 -9.51 -10.45 -3.44
CA LYS A 26 -9.30 -11.33 -4.61
C LYS A 26 -10.57 -11.61 -5.41
N LYS A 27 -11.74 -11.57 -4.79
CA LYS A 27 -13.04 -11.76 -5.48
C LYS A 27 -13.47 -10.52 -6.26
N LEU A 28 -12.96 -9.34 -5.89
CA LEU A 28 -13.32 -8.06 -6.48
C LEU A 28 -12.32 -7.60 -7.54
N PHE A 29 -11.05 -7.91 -7.34
CA PHE A 29 -9.96 -7.48 -8.23
C PHE A 29 -9.04 -8.67 -8.51
N SER A 30 -9.24 -9.34 -9.65
CA SER A 30 -8.37 -10.45 -10.06
C SER A 30 -7.04 -9.99 -10.66
N GLU A 31 -6.98 -8.75 -11.16
CA GLU A 31 -5.77 -8.20 -11.81
C GLU A 31 -4.71 -7.71 -10.83
N VAL A 32 -5.03 -7.62 -9.53
CA VAL A 32 -4.10 -7.19 -8.49
C VAL A 32 -3.12 -8.33 -8.17
N GLU A 33 -1.84 -8.00 -8.04
CA GLU A 33 -0.85 -8.92 -7.50
C GLU A 33 -0.97 -8.94 -5.98
N TYR A 34 -1.31 -10.11 -5.44
CA TYR A 34 -1.55 -10.29 -4.01
C TYR A 34 -0.31 -10.85 -3.33
N CYS A 35 0.42 -9.95 -2.66
CA CYS A 35 1.65 -10.27 -1.96
C CYS A 35 1.43 -11.19 -0.76
N SER A 36 2.44 -11.97 -0.40
CA SER A 36 2.40 -12.86 0.77
C SER A 36 2.83 -12.19 2.07
N SER A 37 3.53 -11.05 1.94
CA SER A 37 4.04 -10.22 3.03
C SER A 37 3.86 -8.73 2.70
N ALA A 38 3.97 -7.87 3.72
CA ALA A 38 3.88 -6.43 3.52
C ALA A 38 5.15 -5.86 2.85
N GLU A 39 6.28 -6.51 3.07
CA GLU A 39 7.59 -6.20 2.49
C GLU A 39 7.58 -6.29 0.95
N GLU A 40 6.92 -7.29 0.37
CA GLU A 40 6.81 -7.46 -1.08
C GLU A 40 6.12 -6.28 -1.80
N VAL A 41 5.26 -5.54 -1.09
CA VAL A 41 4.59 -4.34 -1.65
C VAL A 41 5.60 -3.23 -1.86
N LEU A 42 6.70 -3.21 -1.10
CA LEU A 42 7.74 -2.17 -1.21
C LEU A 42 8.46 -2.23 -2.56
N ASP A 43 8.40 -3.31 -3.33
CA ASP A 43 9.02 -3.39 -4.65
C ASP A 43 8.41 -2.43 -5.69
N GLY A 44 7.26 -1.82 -5.39
CA GLY A 44 6.64 -0.81 -6.26
C GLY A 44 7.35 0.55 -6.26
N ASP A 45 6.96 1.38 -7.22
CA ASP A 45 7.46 2.76 -7.36
C ASP A 45 6.97 3.69 -6.25
N ALA A 46 5.75 3.45 -5.75
CA ALA A 46 5.12 4.19 -4.67
C ALA A 46 4.28 3.27 -3.79
N VAL A 47 4.13 3.63 -2.51
CA VAL A 47 3.41 2.87 -1.50
C VAL A 47 2.25 3.70 -0.96
N LEU A 48 1.06 3.10 -0.93
CA LEU A 48 -0.13 3.73 -0.36
C LEU A 48 -0.53 3.02 0.93
N ILE A 49 -0.52 3.74 2.05
CA ILE A 49 -0.93 3.19 3.35
C ILE A 49 -2.42 3.48 3.57
N LEU A 50 -3.26 2.46 3.36
CA LEU A 50 -4.72 2.59 3.34
C LEU A 50 -5.42 1.95 4.54
N THR A 51 -4.70 1.12 5.30
CA THR A 51 -5.13 0.48 6.55
C THR A 51 -4.01 0.59 7.59
N LYS A 52 -4.35 0.40 8.87
CA LYS A 52 -3.39 0.53 9.98
C LYS A 52 -3.18 -0.83 10.62
N TRP A 53 -2.20 -1.56 10.10
CA TRP A 53 -1.73 -2.82 10.67
C TRP A 53 -0.36 -2.61 11.33
N ASP A 54 -0.14 -3.24 12.48
CA ASP A 54 1.12 -3.05 13.23
C ASP A 54 2.34 -3.59 12.50
N GLU A 55 2.18 -4.55 11.59
CA GLU A 55 3.27 -5.03 10.75
C GLU A 55 3.81 -3.95 9.80
N PHE A 56 2.98 -2.98 9.38
CA PHE A 56 3.42 -1.88 8.51
C PHE A 56 4.41 -0.94 9.22
N ARG A 57 4.35 -0.86 10.55
CA ARG A 57 5.29 -0.06 11.36
C ARG A 57 6.71 -0.60 11.33
N LYS A 58 6.88 -1.88 10.99
CA LYS A 58 8.17 -2.58 11.01
C LYS A 58 8.91 -2.52 9.67
N LEU A 59 8.26 -1.98 8.64
CA LEU A 59 8.82 -1.86 7.30
C LEU A 59 9.80 -0.69 7.22
N ASP A 60 10.80 -0.84 6.36
CA ASP A 60 11.69 0.26 5.98
C ASP A 60 11.20 0.91 4.69
N TYR A 61 10.75 2.16 4.79
CA TYR A 61 10.26 2.93 3.64
C TYR A 61 11.36 3.79 2.98
N SER A 62 12.60 3.68 3.43
CA SER A 62 13.73 4.45 2.89
C SER A 62 13.81 4.37 1.37
N GLY A 63 13.94 5.52 0.71
CA GLY A 63 13.98 5.61 -0.75
C GLY A 63 12.63 5.60 -1.46
N LYS A 64 11.53 5.22 -0.79
CA LYS A 64 10.20 5.12 -1.38
C LYS A 64 9.46 6.45 -1.42
N ILE A 65 8.48 6.53 -2.32
CA ILE A 65 7.41 7.53 -2.28
C ILE A 65 6.26 6.92 -1.49
N VAL A 66 5.85 7.56 -0.41
CA VAL A 66 4.76 7.10 0.44
C VAL A 66 3.63 8.13 0.42
N ILE A 67 2.42 7.65 0.13
CA ILE A 67 1.18 8.38 0.33
C ILE A 67 0.43 7.73 1.48
N ASP A 68 0.32 8.44 2.60
CA ASP A 68 -0.19 7.91 3.85
C ASP A 68 -1.58 8.45 4.20
N GLY A 69 -2.59 7.58 4.16
CA GLY A 69 -3.96 7.89 4.56
C GLY A 69 -4.27 7.55 6.02
N ARG A 70 -3.29 7.09 6.81
CA ARG A 70 -3.47 6.49 8.15
C ARG A 70 -2.53 7.01 9.24
N ARG A 71 -1.62 7.92 8.89
CA ARG A 71 -0.67 8.56 9.82
C ARG A 71 0.20 7.51 10.53
N LEU A 72 0.96 6.78 9.73
CA LEU A 72 2.03 5.90 10.14
C LEU A 72 3.32 6.73 10.28
N GLU A 73 3.69 7.04 11.52
CA GLU A 73 4.85 7.88 11.83
C GLU A 73 6.17 7.24 11.35
N GLU A 74 6.24 5.91 11.40
CA GLU A 74 7.40 5.12 10.99
C GLU A 74 7.71 5.26 9.49
N ALA A 75 6.71 5.55 8.66
CA ALA A 75 6.90 5.75 7.22
C ALA A 75 7.50 7.12 6.84
N LYS A 76 7.69 8.03 7.80
CA LYS A 76 8.31 9.34 7.57
C LYS A 76 9.80 9.26 7.20
N ASN A 77 10.42 8.09 7.33
CA ASN A 77 11.77 7.84 6.81
C ASN A 77 11.83 7.67 5.28
N ALA A 78 10.68 7.70 4.61
CA ALA A 78 10.59 7.67 3.15
C ALA A 78 11.31 8.83 2.47
N ARG A 79 11.68 8.64 1.20
CA ARG A 79 12.28 9.72 0.38
C ARG A 79 11.29 10.85 0.13
N VAL A 80 10.04 10.50 -0.10
CA VAL A 80 8.90 11.43 -0.17
C VAL A 80 7.82 10.86 0.71
N TYR A 81 7.34 11.65 1.66
CA TYR A 81 6.24 11.29 2.55
C TYR A 81 5.15 12.36 2.41
N GLU A 82 4.07 11.98 1.75
CA GLU A 82 2.88 12.79 1.56
C GLU A 82 1.71 12.10 2.22
N GLY A 83 0.68 12.86 2.54
CA GLY A 83 -0.50 12.20 3.04
C GLY A 83 -1.58 13.11 3.51
N VAL A 84 -2.69 12.45 3.73
CA VAL A 84 -3.86 12.87 2.98
C VAL A 84 -4.64 13.94 3.74
N CYS A 85 -4.58 13.91 5.07
CA CYS A 85 -5.40 14.76 5.94
C CYS A 85 -4.71 15.13 7.27
N TRP A 86 -3.48 15.65 7.24
CA TRP A 86 -2.84 16.19 8.45
C TRP A 86 -2.72 17.71 8.45
#